data_AF-A0A7X7NPK9-F1
#
_entry.id   AF-A0A7X7NPK9-F1
#
_cell.length_a   1.000
_cell.length_b   1.000
_cell.length_c   1.000
_cell.angle_alpha   90.00
_cell.angle_beta   90.00
_cell.angle_gamma   90.00
#
_symmetry.space_group_name_H-M   'P 1'
#
loop_
_entity.id
_entity.type
_entity.pdbx_description
1 polymer ?
#
loop_
_entity_poly.entity_id
_entity_poly.type
_entity_poly.pdbx_seq_one_letter_code
_entity_poly.pdbx_strand_id
1 'polypeptide(L)' 'MLRVVSGNPTPEEIAVITAVVAAASAGGDGATGPPAPSSSVWGRSSRAPGHRPAPGPGAWRVSGLPR' A
#
# COMPACT_ATOMS: atom_id res chain seq x y z
N MET A 1 -8.10 -10.07 8.44
CA MET A 1 -7.74 -10.45 9.83
C MET A 1 -7.05 -9.26 10.48
N LEU A 2 -7.55 -8.78 11.62
CA LEU A 2 -6.99 -7.65 12.38
C LEU A 2 -6.00 -8.19 13.43
N ARG A 3 -4.82 -7.56 13.58
CA ARG A 3 -3.81 -7.92 14.57
C ARG A 3 -3.19 -6.67 15.20
N VAL A 4 -3.13 -6.65 16.54
CA VAL A 4 -2.38 -5.65 17.31
C VAL A 4 -0.93 -6.12 17.41
N VAL A 5 0.01 -5.29 16.96
CA VAL A 5 1.46 -5.63 16.93
C VAL A 5 2.20 -5.08 18.15
N SER A 6 1.66 -4.04 18.79
CA SER A 6 2.24 -3.37 19.96
C SER A 6 1.17 -2.62 20.76
N GLY A 7 1.38 -2.46 22.07
CA GLY A 7 0.46 -1.75 22.99
C GLY A 7 -0.58 -2.67 23.65
N ASN A 8 -1.36 -2.11 24.58
CA ASN A 8 -2.47 -2.80 25.25
C ASN A 8 -3.76 -1.97 25.11
N PRO A 9 -4.40 -1.97 23.94
CA PRO A 9 -5.62 -1.21 23.71
C PRO A 9 -6.77 -1.76 24.55
N THR A 10 -7.70 -0.88 24.92
CA THR A 10 -8.89 -1.29 25.66
C THR A 10 -9.89 -2.03 24.75
N PRO A 11 -10.81 -2.82 25.32
CA PRO A 11 -11.85 -3.49 24.53
C PRO A 11 -12.70 -2.52 23.69
N GLU A 12 -12.94 -1.32 24.21
CA GLU A 12 -13.71 -0.28 23.53
C GLU A 12 -13.00 0.23 22.27
N GLU A 13 -11.69 0.44 22.34
CA GLU A 13 -10.88 0.86 21.20
C GLU A 13 -10.87 -0.21 20.11
N ILE A 14 -10.79 -1.49 20.49
CA ILE A 14 -10.90 -2.62 19.55
C ILE A 14 -12.27 -2.64 18.88
N ALA A 15 -13.35 -2.40 19.63
CA ALA A 15 -14.70 -2.34 19.09
C ALA A 15 -14.85 -1.21 18.06
N VAL A 16 -14.29 -0.03 18.34
CA VAL A 16 -14.31 1.12 17.41
C VAL A 16 -13.58 0.78 16.11
N ILE A 17 -12.36 0.27 16.18
CA ILE A 17 -11.59 -0.09 14.97
C ILE A 17 -12.32 -1.17 14.17
N THR A 18 -12.90 -2.17 14.85
CA THR A 18 -13.65 -3.24 14.20
C THR A 18 -14.89 -2.69 13.48
N ALA A 19 -15.64 -1.80 14.12
CA ALA A 19 -16.82 -1.17 13.53
C ALA A 19 -16.46 -0.32 12.30
N VAL A 20 -15.36 0.44 12.35
CA VAL A 20 -14.86 1.23 11.21
C VAL A 20 -14.45 0.33 10.05
N VAL A 21 -13.72 -0.75 10.30
CA VAL A 21 -13.30 -1.70 9.26
C VAL A 21 -14.52 -2.40 8.65
N ALA A 22 -15.50 -2.79 9.46
CA ALA A 22 -16.74 -3.39 8.98
C ALA A 22 -17.55 -2.41 8.11
N ALA A 23 -17.71 -1.17 8.55
CA ALA A 23 -18.40 -0.12 7.79
C ALA A 23 -17.69 0.21 6.46
N ALA A 24 -16.36 0.30 6.46
CA ALA A 24 -15.57 0.52 5.25
C ALA A 24 -15.69 -0.65 4.26
N SER A 25 -15.81 -1.88 4.78
CA SER A 25 -16.00 -3.08 3.95
C SER A 25 -17.43 -3.19 3.40
N ALA A 26 -18.44 -2.75 4.17
CA ALA A 26 -19.84 -2.71 3.75
C ALA A 26 -20.12 -1.63 2.68
N GLY A 27 -19.28 -0.59 2.59
CA GLY A 27 -19.39 0.46 1.56
C GLY A 27 -19.14 0.00 0.11
N GLY A 28 -18.89 -1.30 -0.12
CA GLY A 28 -18.67 -1.87 -1.46
C GLY A 28 -19.94 -2.16 -2.27
N ASP A 29 -21.12 -2.19 -1.66
CA ASP A 29 -22.35 -2.63 -2.32
C ASP A 29 -23.16 -1.51 -3.01
N GLY A 30 -22.69 -0.26 -2.91
CA GLY A 30 -23.36 0.93 -3.48
C GLY A 30 -22.96 1.30 -4.91
N ALA A 31 -21.97 0.63 -5.50
CA ALA A 31 -21.51 0.89 -6.86
C ALA A 31 -21.80 -0.34 -7.74
N THR A 32 -22.92 -0.31 -8.45
CA THR A 32 -23.22 -1.26 -9.54
C THR A 32 -22.24 -1.04 -10.69
N GLY A 33 -21.05 -1.61 -10.60
CA GLY A 33 -20.05 -1.64 -11.67
C GLY A 33 -18.62 -1.71 -11.14
N PRO A 34 -17.75 -2.56 -11.71
CA PRO A 34 -16.32 -2.49 -11.43
C PRO A 34 -15.82 -1.06 -11.71
N PRO A 35 -15.07 -0.43 -10.79
CA PRO A 35 -14.41 0.83 -11.11
C PRO A 35 -13.56 0.64 -12.36
N ALA A 36 -13.67 1.56 -13.32
CA ALA A 36 -12.78 1.56 -14.48
C ALA A 36 -11.32 1.49 -13.97
N PRO A 37 -10.43 0.71 -14.62
CA PRO A 37 -9.06 0.56 -14.15
C PRO A 37 -8.38 1.93 -14.20
N SER A 38 -8.35 2.62 -13.05
CA SER A 38 -7.58 3.85 -12.92
C SER A 38 -6.11 3.45 -12.97
N SER A 39 -5.34 4.08 -13.88
CA SER A 39 -3.90 3.96 -13.82
C SER A 39 -3.45 4.55 -12.49
N SER A 40 -3.02 3.67 -11.58
CA SER A 40 -2.55 4.10 -10.26
C SER A 40 -1.47 5.16 -10.46
N VAL A 41 -1.43 6.17 -9.59
CA VAL A 41 -0.37 7.18 -9.62
C VAL A 41 1.02 6.52 -9.61
N TRP A 42 1.12 5.40 -8.92
CA TRP A 42 2.28 4.51 -8.85
C TRP A 42 2.60 3.79 -10.17
N GLY A 43 1.59 3.42 -10.96
CA GLY A 43 1.73 2.80 -12.28
C GLY A 43 1.91 3.78 -13.44
N ARG A 44 1.72 5.08 -13.22
CA ARG A 44 1.92 6.13 -14.26
C ARG A 44 3.36 6.20 -14.75
N SER A 45 4.34 5.75 -13.96
CA SER A 45 5.71 5.60 -14.44
C SER A 45 5.89 4.27 -15.16
N SER A 46 5.37 4.17 -16.39
CA SER A 46 5.66 3.06 -17.31
C SER A 46 7.07 3.10 -17.90
N ARG A 47 7.87 4.13 -17.57
CA ARG A 47 9.28 4.17 -17.95
C ARG A 47 10.00 3.05 -17.23
N ALA A 48 10.46 2.07 -18.01
CA ALA A 48 11.35 1.04 -17.52
C ALA A 48 12.51 1.74 -16.76
N PRO A 49 12.74 1.43 -15.48
CA PRO A 49 13.93 1.90 -14.80
C PRO A 49 15.11 1.37 -15.63
N GLY A 50 15.90 2.28 -16.23
CA GLY A 50 17.05 1.83 -17.03
C GLY A 50 18.00 0.97 -16.18
N HIS A 51 18.95 0.29 -16.83
CA HIS A 51 19.84 -0.73 -16.24
C HIS A 51 20.08 -0.64 -14.71
N ARG A 52 19.58 -1.66 -13.98
CA ARG A 52 19.76 -1.81 -12.54
C ARG A 52 21.25 -2.07 -12.23
N PRO A 53 21.85 -1.45 -11.20
CA PRO A 53 23.20 -1.80 -10.80
C PRO A 53 23.32 -3.30 -10.53
N ALA A 54 24.38 -3.93 -11.04
CA ALA A 54 24.66 -5.32 -10.72
C ALA A 54 24.92 -5.44 -9.20
N PRO A 55 24.42 -6.50 -8.53
CA PRO A 55 24.71 -6.72 -7.12
C PRO A 55 26.22 -6.82 -6.90
N GLY A 56 26.74 -6.03 -5.96
CA GLY A 56 28.16 -6.05 -5.65
C GLY A 56 28.57 -4.99 -4.62
N PRO A 57 29.79 -5.07 -4.07
CA PRO A 57 30.30 -4.07 -3.15
C PRO A 57 30.21 -2.66 -3.76
N GLY A 58 29.53 -1.74 -3.08
CA GLY A 58 29.37 -0.36 -3.54
C GLY A 58 28.21 -0.12 -4.53
N ALA A 59 27.45 -1.14 -4.94
CA ALA A 59 26.32 -1.01 -5.87
C ALA A 59 25.23 -0.04 -5.36
N TRP A 60 25.07 0.08 -4.04
CA TRP A 60 24.15 1.03 -3.42
C TRP A 60 24.58 2.49 -3.56
N ARG A 61 25.88 2.78 -3.71
CA ARG A 61 26.35 4.18 -3.85
C ARG A 61 25.97 4.78 -5.20
N VAL A 62 25.84 3.94 -6.22
CA VAL A 62 25.54 4.37 -7.59
C VAL A 62 24.04 4.36 -7.91
N SER A 63 23.17 3.88 -7.01
CA SER A 63 21.72 3.82 -7.25
C SER A 63 21.03 5.19 -7.25
N GLY A 64 21.65 6.20 -6.64
CA GLY A 64 21.11 7.56 -6.52
C GLY A 64 21.83 8.61 -7.36
N LEU A 65 22.84 8.23 -8.15
CA LEU A 65 23.55 9.17 -9.01
C LEU A 65 22.73 9.45 -10.29
N PRO A 66 22.66 10.71 -10.75
CA PRO A 66 22.08 11.04 -12.05
C PRO A 66 22.79 10.26 -13.17
N ARG A 67 22.04 9.94 -14.23
CA ARG A 67 22.64 9.46 -15.48
C ARG A 67 23.12 10.61 -16.34
#